data_AF-A0A0J6H2F1-F1
#
_entry.id   AF-A0A0J6H2F1-F1
#
_cell.length_a   1.000
_cell.length_b   1.000
_cell.length_c   1.000
_cell.angle_alpha   90.00
_cell.angle_beta   90.00
_cell.angle_gamma   90.00
#
_symmetry.space_group_name_H-M   'P 1'
#
loop_
_entity.id
_entity.type
_entity.pdbx_description
1 polymer ?
#
loop_
_entity_poly.entity_id
_entity_poly.type
_entity_poly.pdbx_seq_one_letter_code
_entity_poly.pdbx_strand_id
1 'polypeptide(L)'
;MYNPQLPTDGSHAPKTSTLGSGVFNQQAERHGNERIRFLLKSFGLRTSLIRLKVIDALLTAAESDRSLGVRGVHSHLLDLDIPLSFLSVREVLKRLSGEGVITLNPDKSYSLHPQAAAVLYSEQSGLKA
;
A
#
# COMPACT_ATOMS: atom_id res chain seq x y z
N MET A 1 -9.15 60.05 -28.75
CA MET A 1 -9.46 58.82 -29.51
C MET A 1 -9.96 57.78 -28.52
N TYR A 2 -11.28 57.82 -28.22
CA TYR A 2 -11.96 56.87 -27.34
C TYR A 2 -12.39 55.66 -28.18
N ASN A 3 -12.09 54.45 -27.73
CA ASN A 3 -12.47 53.21 -28.41
C ASN A 3 -13.70 52.58 -27.70
N PRO A 4 -14.89 52.57 -28.31
CA PRO A 4 -16.05 51.89 -27.74
C PRO A 4 -16.07 50.40 -28.12
N GLN A 5 -16.05 49.56 -27.08
CA GLN A 5 -16.90 48.39 -26.79
C GLN A 5 -17.21 47.32 -27.88
N LEU A 6 -16.76 46.09 -27.58
CA LEU A 6 -17.39 44.73 -27.64
C LEU A 6 -18.66 44.50 -28.50
N PRO A 7 -18.82 43.30 -29.12
CA PRO A 7 -19.43 42.13 -28.45
C PRO A 7 -18.84 40.77 -28.96
N THR A 8 -19.07 39.55 -28.46
CA THR A 8 -20.26 38.88 -27.93
C THR A 8 -19.82 37.56 -27.25
N ASP A 9 -20.56 37.20 -26.19
CA ASP A 9 -20.88 35.86 -25.68
C ASP A 9 -20.07 34.63 -26.14
N GLY A 10 -19.41 34.01 -25.17
CA GLY A 10 -18.85 32.66 -25.26
C GLY A 10 -18.90 32.02 -23.89
N SER A 11 -20.08 31.52 -23.55
CA SER A 11 -20.40 30.74 -22.36
C SER A 11 -19.46 29.53 -22.16
N HIS A 12 -19.38 29.09 -20.89
CA HIS A 12 -18.91 27.80 -20.36
C HIS A 12 -17.51 27.66 -19.74
N ALA A 13 -17.60 27.50 -18.41
CA ALA A 13 -16.92 26.53 -17.55
C ALA A 13 -15.75 27.07 -16.71
N PRO A 14 -15.91 27.22 -15.38
CA PRO A 14 -14.77 27.09 -14.50
C PRO A 14 -14.25 25.65 -14.66
N LYS A 15 -13.04 25.51 -15.22
CA LYS A 15 -12.29 24.27 -15.08
C LYS A 15 -11.95 24.13 -13.60
N THR A 16 -12.85 23.48 -12.87
CA THR A 16 -12.56 22.86 -11.59
C THR A 16 -11.46 21.85 -11.87
N SER A 17 -10.22 22.26 -11.71
CA SER A 17 -9.08 21.36 -11.70
C SER A 17 -9.29 20.41 -10.53
N THR A 18 -9.84 19.24 -10.85
CA THR A 18 -9.93 18.04 -10.01
C THR A 18 -8.55 17.67 -9.50
N LEU A 19 -8.14 18.27 -8.38
CA LEU A 19 -6.96 17.92 -7.59
C LEU A 19 -7.27 16.83 -6.56
N GLY A 20 -8.25 15.98 -6.82
CA GLY A 20 -8.92 15.18 -5.79
C GLY A 20 -8.82 13.67 -5.94
N SER A 21 -7.74 13.11 -6.51
CA SER A 21 -7.60 11.63 -6.54
C SER A 21 -6.23 11.10 -6.09
N GLY A 22 -5.18 11.92 -6.07
CA GLY A 22 -3.85 11.49 -5.62
C GLY A 22 -3.60 11.64 -4.11
N VAL A 23 -4.38 12.47 -3.41
CA VAL A 23 -4.16 12.77 -1.98
C VAL A 23 -4.72 11.70 -1.06
N PHE A 24 -5.86 11.08 -1.40
CA PHE A 24 -6.44 10.00 -0.62
C PHE A 24 -5.60 8.72 -0.67
N ASN A 25 -5.01 8.39 -1.83
CA ASN A 25 -4.12 7.23 -1.96
C ASN A 25 -2.81 7.44 -1.19
N GLN A 26 -2.24 8.66 -1.23
CA GLN A 26 -1.04 8.99 -0.47
C GLN A 26 -1.28 9.04 1.04
N GLN A 27 -2.47 9.46 1.49
CA GLN A 27 -2.82 9.42 2.92
C GLN A 27 -3.05 7.99 3.41
N ALA A 28 -3.74 7.16 2.63
CA ALA A 28 -3.91 5.74 2.92
C ALA A 28 -2.57 4.98 2.91
N GLU A 29 -1.69 5.25 1.94
CA GLU A 29 -0.33 4.70 1.90
C GLU A 29 0.51 5.18 3.07
N ARG A 30 0.44 6.47 3.45
CA ARG A 30 1.18 6.97 4.63
C ARG A 30 0.70 6.28 5.91
N HIS A 31 -0.61 6.17 6.11
CA HIS A 31 -1.19 5.47 7.26
C HIS A 31 -0.90 3.96 7.24
N GLY A 32 -0.88 3.32 6.06
CA GLY A 32 -0.51 1.92 5.90
C GLY A 32 0.96 1.69 6.28
N ASN A 33 1.86 2.50 5.77
CA ASN A 33 3.29 2.41 6.06
C ASN A 33 3.59 2.60 7.55
N GLU A 34 2.92 3.51 8.25
CA GLU A 34 3.09 3.70 9.70
C GLU A 34 2.64 2.46 10.50
N ARG A 35 1.48 1.89 10.15
CA ARG A 35 0.96 0.66 10.76
C ARG A 35 1.89 -0.53 10.51
N ILE A 36 2.39 -0.69 9.28
CA ILE A 36 3.32 -1.78 8.96
C ILE A 36 4.67 -1.58 9.67
N ARG A 37 5.15 -0.34 9.86
CA ARG A 37 6.35 -0.07 10.68
C ARG A 37 6.14 -0.49 12.12
N PHE A 38 4.99 -0.19 12.71
CA PHE A 38 4.65 -0.62 14.07
C PHE A 38 4.59 -2.16 14.16
N LEU A 39 3.94 -2.81 13.19
CA LEU A 39 3.91 -4.26 13.09
C LEU A 39 5.32 -4.86 13.08
N LEU A 40 6.19 -4.39 12.18
CA LEU A 40 7.58 -4.87 12.12
C LEU A 40 8.29 -4.70 13.47
N LYS A 41 8.10 -3.55 14.14
CA LYS A 41 8.66 -3.30 15.48
C LYS A 41 8.12 -4.28 16.52
N SER A 42 6.82 -4.57 16.51
CA SER A 42 6.17 -5.51 17.44
C SER A 42 6.67 -6.95 17.27
N PHE A 43 7.11 -7.31 16.07
CA PHE A 43 7.71 -8.62 15.75
C PHE A 43 9.24 -8.62 15.86
N GLY A 44 9.86 -7.55 16.38
CA GLY A 44 11.32 -7.46 16.55
C GLY A 44 12.10 -7.29 15.24
N LEU A 45 11.41 -6.95 14.15
CA LEU A 45 11.98 -6.80 12.81
C LEU A 45 12.44 -5.38 12.55
N ARG A 46 13.62 -5.26 11.92
CA ARG A 46 14.06 -3.97 11.36
C ARG A 46 13.07 -3.49 10.31
N THR A 47 12.71 -2.21 10.41
CA THR A 47 11.93 -1.48 9.41
C THR A 47 12.79 -1.23 8.17
N SER A 48 12.36 -1.75 7.03
CA SER A 48 13.03 -1.57 5.74
C SER A 48 11.99 -1.43 4.65
N LEU A 49 12.30 -0.66 3.61
CA LEU A 49 11.37 -0.34 2.53
C LEU A 49 10.85 -1.59 1.82
N ILE A 50 11.72 -2.58 1.60
CA ILE A 50 11.38 -3.87 0.99
C ILE A 50 10.31 -4.61 1.82
N ARG A 51 10.51 -4.71 3.14
CA ARG A 51 9.56 -5.43 4.03
C ARG A 51 8.23 -4.71 4.10
N LEU A 52 8.28 -3.37 4.17
CA LEU A 52 7.09 -2.54 4.14
C LEU A 52 6.29 -2.81 2.87
N LYS A 53 6.94 -2.75 1.70
CA LYS A 53 6.26 -2.95 0.41
C LYS A 53 5.80 -4.37 0.14
N VAL A 54 6.51 -5.38 0.65
CA VAL A 54 6.01 -6.77 0.60
C VAL A 54 4.73 -6.93 1.43
N ILE A 55 4.69 -6.37 2.65
CA ILE A 55 3.50 -6.47 3.51
C ILE A 55 2.35 -5.62 2.97
N ASP A 56 2.63 -4.43 2.46
CA ASP A 56 1.70 -3.51 1.80
C ASP A 56 1.02 -4.18 0.59
N ALA A 57 1.81 -4.86 -0.26
CA ALA A 57 1.30 -5.63 -1.39
C ALA A 57 0.36 -6.77 -0.93
N LEU A 58 0.75 -7.50 0.12
CA LEU A 58 -0.04 -8.58 0.69
C LEU A 58 -1.35 -8.06 1.29
N LEU A 59 -1.33 -6.90 1.95
CA LEU A 59 -2.50 -6.27 2.53
C LEU A 59 -3.48 -5.80 1.44
N THR A 60 -2.97 -5.10 0.43
CA THR A 60 -3.76 -4.61 -0.73
C THR A 60 -4.44 -5.78 -1.46
N ALA A 61 -3.72 -6.89 -1.62
CA ALA A 61 -4.30 -8.08 -2.23
C ALA A 61 -5.37 -8.72 -1.35
N ALA A 62 -5.12 -8.81 -0.04
CA ALA A 62 -6.11 -9.33 0.91
C ALA A 62 -7.38 -8.48 0.94
N GLU A 63 -7.29 -7.15 0.82
CA GLU A 63 -8.45 -6.26 0.67
C GLU A 63 -9.22 -6.49 -0.63
N SER A 64 -8.55 -6.99 -1.66
CA SER A 64 -9.15 -7.36 -2.95
C SER A 64 -9.60 -8.82 -3.02
N ASP A 65 -9.71 -9.52 -1.87
CA ASP A 65 -10.01 -10.95 -1.74
C ASP A 65 -9.08 -11.85 -2.58
N ARG A 66 -7.85 -11.38 -2.81
CA ARG A 66 -6.82 -12.07 -3.59
C ARG A 66 -5.63 -12.42 -2.70
N SER A 67 -5.06 -13.59 -2.94
CA SER A 67 -3.83 -14.03 -2.28
C SER A 67 -2.64 -13.87 -3.23
N LEU A 68 -1.47 -13.45 -2.71
CA LEU A 68 -0.28 -13.25 -3.54
C LEU A 68 0.74 -14.36 -3.31
N GLY A 69 1.09 -15.05 -4.39
CA GLY A 69 2.31 -15.86 -4.43
C GLY A 69 3.57 -15.01 -4.61
N VAL A 70 4.74 -15.65 -4.61
CA VAL A 70 6.05 -15.00 -4.85
C VAL A 70 6.05 -14.17 -6.15
N ARG A 71 5.40 -14.69 -7.21
CA ARG A 71 5.30 -13.99 -8.50
C ARG A 71 4.50 -12.70 -8.41
N GLY A 72 3.39 -12.70 -7.68
CA GLY A 72 2.57 -11.50 -7.50
C GLY A 72 3.31 -10.43 -6.73
N VAL A 73 3.97 -10.81 -5.62
CA VAL A 73 4.80 -9.90 -4.83
C VAL A 73 5.96 -9.34 -5.65
N HIS A 74 6.66 -10.19 -6.41
CA HIS A 74 7.76 -9.75 -7.26
C HIS A 74 7.30 -8.79 -8.36
N SER A 75 6.17 -9.08 -9.03
CA SER A 75 5.60 -8.19 -10.04
C SER A 75 5.20 -6.85 -9.44
N HIS A 76 4.64 -6.84 -8.23
CA HIS A 76 4.27 -5.61 -7.54
C HIS A 76 5.49 -4.78 -7.14
N LEU A 77 6.56 -5.42 -6.68
CA LEU A 77 7.82 -4.71 -6.37
C LEU A 77 8.47 -4.12 -7.63
N LEU A 78 8.40 -4.83 -8.76
CA LEU A 78 8.88 -4.31 -10.04
C LEU A 78 8.08 -3.09 -10.51
N ASP A 79 6.76 -3.11 -10.35
CA ASP A 79 5.87 -1.99 -10.69
C ASP A 79 6.19 -0.73 -9.87
N LEU A 80 6.62 -0.92 -8.61
CA LEU A 80 7.07 0.15 -7.71
C LEU A 80 8.52 0.61 -7.97
N ASP A 81 9.15 0.19 -9.06
CA ASP A 81 10.56 0.47 -9.38
C ASP A 81 11.55 -0.03 -8.31
N ILE A 82 11.21 -1.13 -7.63
CA ILE A 82 12.08 -1.80 -6.65
C ILE A 82 12.66 -3.06 -7.31
N PRO A 83 13.85 -2.98 -7.95
CA PRO A 83 14.45 -4.10 -8.65
C PRO A 83 15.01 -5.12 -7.65
N LEU A 84 14.14 -6.04 -7.23
CA LEU A 84 14.51 -7.18 -6.39
C LEU A 84 14.45 -8.45 -7.21
N SER A 85 15.51 -9.24 -7.15
CA SER A 85 15.52 -10.57 -7.76
C SER A 85 14.44 -11.46 -7.14
N PHE A 86 13.85 -12.33 -7.97
CA PHE A 86 12.87 -13.33 -7.52
C PHE A 86 13.37 -14.17 -6.34
N LEU A 87 14.67 -14.52 -6.33
CA LEU A 87 15.31 -15.23 -5.21
C LEU A 87 15.24 -14.41 -3.91
N SER A 88 15.61 -13.14 -3.97
CA SER A 88 15.57 -12.23 -2.81
C SER A 88 14.14 -12.04 -2.28
N VAL A 89 13.14 -11.94 -3.16
CA VAL A 89 11.72 -11.90 -2.75
C VAL A 89 11.34 -13.17 -2.00
N ARG A 90 11.73 -14.34 -2.52
CA ARG A 90 11.49 -15.63 -1.84
C ARG A 90 12.19 -15.70 -0.49
N GLU A 91 13.41 -15.21 -0.37
CA GLU A 91 14.13 -15.16 0.90
C GLU A 91 13.46 -14.24 1.92
N VAL A 92 13.00 -13.06 1.48
CA VAL A 92 12.25 -12.13 2.33
C VAL A 92 10.95 -12.76 2.81
N LEU A 93 10.17 -13.38 1.92
CA LEU A 93 8.93 -14.08 2.27
C LEU A 93 9.20 -15.24 3.24
N LYS A 94 10.23 -16.04 2.98
CA LYS A 94 10.63 -17.13 3.87
C LYS A 94 11.00 -16.61 5.26
N ARG A 95 11.74 -15.49 5.34
CA ARG A 95 12.11 -14.87 6.61
C ARG A 95 10.89 -14.30 7.33
N LEU A 96 10.02 -13.55 6.64
CA LEU A 96 8.79 -13.01 7.23
C LEU A 96 7.86 -14.13 7.74
N SER A 97 7.85 -15.28 7.07
CA SER A 97 7.09 -16.45 7.49
C SER A 97 7.68 -17.12 8.72
N GLY A 98 9.00 -17.25 8.80
CA GLY A 98 9.68 -17.77 9.99
C GLY A 98 9.52 -16.88 11.23
N GLU A 99 9.36 -15.57 11.02
CA GLU A 99 9.16 -14.59 12.09
C GLU A 99 7.67 -14.46 12.49
N GLY A 100 6.75 -15.16 11.82
CA GLY A 100 5.33 -15.17 12.15
C GLY A 100 4.54 -13.94 11.68
N VAL A 101 5.10 -13.13 10.78
CA VAL A 101 4.40 -11.95 10.21
C VAL A 101 3.46 -12.35 9.09
N ILE A 102 3.88 -13.32 8.27
CA ILE A 102 3.08 -13.86 7.16
C ILE A 102 2.99 -15.37 7.29
N THR A 103 2.00 -15.98 6.63
CA THR A 103 1.82 -17.42 6.57
C THR A 103 1.81 -17.89 5.12
N LEU A 104 2.41 -19.05 4.87
CA LEU A 104 2.33 -19.74 3.59
C LEU A 104 1.07 -20.60 3.58
N ASN A 105 0.15 -20.31 2.66
CA ASN A 105 -1.07 -21.06 2.47
C ASN A 105 -0.82 -22.34 1.63
N PRO A 106 -1.71 -23.34 1.71
CA PRO A 106 -1.60 -24.57 0.92
C PRO A 106 -1.65 -24.34 -0.60
N ASP A 107 -2.25 -23.25 -1.06
CA ASP A 107 -2.28 -22.88 -2.49
C ASP A 107 -0.97 -22.23 -2.99
N LYS A 108 0.06 -22.15 -2.13
CA LYS A 108 1.35 -21.48 -2.37
C LYS A 108 1.27 -19.95 -2.45
N SER A 109 0.15 -19.37 -2.04
CA SER A 109 0.06 -17.95 -1.75
C SER A 109 0.57 -17.64 -0.35
N TYR A 110 0.91 -16.37 -0.14
CA TYR A 110 1.21 -15.81 1.16
C TYR A 110 0.04 -14.94 1.60
N SER A 111 -0.31 -15.05 2.87
CA SER A 111 -1.27 -14.18 3.54
C SER A 111 -0.64 -13.59 4.79
N LEU A 112 -1.19 -12.48 5.27
CA LEU A 112 -0.79 -11.93 6.55
C LEU A 112 -1.16 -12.90 7.68
N HIS A 113 -0.27 -13.09 8.65
CA HIS A 113 -0.55 -13.95 9.79
C HIS A 113 -1.68 -13.34 10.64
N PRO A 114 -2.63 -14.13 11.19
CA PRO A 114 -3.75 -13.58 11.97
C PRO A 114 -3.30 -12.73 13.17
N GLN A 115 -2.20 -13.10 13.82
CA GLN A 115 -1.60 -12.27 14.88
C GLN A 115 -1.09 -10.92 14.36
N ALA A 116 -0.46 -10.90 13.18
CA ALA A 116 0.01 -9.67 12.56
C ALA A 116 -1.16 -8.78 12.11
N ALA A 117 -2.20 -9.40 11.55
CA ALA A 117 -3.45 -8.72 11.22
C ALA A 117 -4.07 -8.08 12.47
N ALA A 118 -4.16 -8.81 13.59
CA ALA A 118 -4.69 -8.28 14.85
C ALA A 118 -3.93 -7.04 15.32
N VAL A 119 -2.60 -7.01 15.21
CA VAL A 119 -1.78 -5.83 15.56
C VAL A 119 -2.07 -4.65 14.61
N LEU A 120 -2.21 -4.91 13.30
CA LEU A 120 -2.54 -3.86 12.33
C LEU A 120 -3.94 -3.27 12.54
N TYR A 121 -4.93 -4.09 12.90
CA TYR A 121 -6.31 -3.68 13.12
C TYR A 121 -6.56 -3.12 14.52
N SER A 122 -5.78 -3.54 15.53
CA SER A 122 -5.88 -2.99 16.90
C SER A 122 -5.59 -1.48 16.94
N GLU A 123 -4.79 -0.97 16.01
CA GLU A 123 -4.55 0.48 15.86
C GLU A 123 -5.72 1.22 15.17
N GLN A 124 -6.67 0.52 14.51
CA GLN A 124 -7.88 1.18 13.99
C GLN A 124 -8.89 1.52 15.09
N SER A 125 -8.84 0.83 16.23
CA SER A 125 -9.75 1.05 17.37
C SER A 125 -9.44 2.31 18.20
N GLY A 126 -8.38 3.06 17.90
CA GLY A 126 -7.97 4.25 18.65
C GLY A 126 -8.76 5.54 18.37
N LEU A 127 -9.73 5.53 17.44
CA LEU A 127 -10.50 6.73 17.09
C LEU A 127 -12.01 6.51 17.19
N LYS A 128 -12.50 6.18 18.40
CA LYS A 128 -13.91 6.37 18.76
C LYS A 128 -14.07 6.61 20.25
N ALA A 129 -13.80 7.84 20.69
CA ALA A 129 -14.30 8.41 21.93
C ALA A 129 -14.80 9.82 21.63
#